data_AF-A0A952T7Z9-F1
#
_entry.id   AF-A0A952T7Z9-F1
#
_cell.length_a   1.000
_cell.length_b   1.000
_cell.length_c   1.000
_cell.angle_alpha   90.00
_cell.angle_beta   90.00
_cell.angle_gamma   90.00
#
_symmetry.space_group_name_H-M   'P 1'
#
loop_
_entity.id
_entity.type
_entity.pdbx_description
1 polymer ?
#
loop_
_entity_poly.entity_id
_entity_poly.type
_entity_poly.pdbx_seq_one_letter_code
_entity_poly.pdbx_strand_id
1 'polypeptide(L)'
;MKRLTITSGSMGLFMLILTAISCSESGQENIVPDLKPTISLTEAKDWFDSFSNQNPIVKNQGAIAPRWDKATVFNNLVELPFTVDDKLQLPHSEFGLKHQGRKRIIVYKDEKGLYSAHSVSYIPSDKFKDDIKTINERNLRTKRFDGKIMVGPMNSNYLIVLSMKNGQITDHTKIIRDNKPKLSERIAQWWQQCTDWFQWGGSEWFYLDTTCEIWYESDSYNTDAYDYGMQYDWFETYYGGGSNGSGGGTYNAAIGQQINDRLMTEPFELLEIPCDQLPQWQTLAQNDAPQAIKDKINQLQSTNSSRFDDWAIQTLNGANGTIVNMDYFSVNVNTLPNNPLTNQPFTPEDFLNYFRININDFVAGSTFSPYCEIASICDQETNLWNSANPVGAIIYIDIPVDDGVVVCSEYNSSYWYFMTLEAPGAGNHPVSGTRQFGFESDGNEGYNFFVRGVDRFDSNIMENVAYARFVGNPFAGADNLWKSFQTKLNNFINTNGGSSFVQPPTTYRPDWEKVDQVLKGNRPISDLGCN
;
A
#
# COMPACT_ATOMS: atom_id res chain seq x y z
N MET A 1 0.67 -13.68 14.21
CA MET A 1 -0.20 -12.48 14.25
C MET A 1 -0.51 -12.13 12.81
N LYS A 2 -1.73 -12.37 12.30
CA LYS A 2 -2.04 -12.22 10.86
C LYS A 2 -2.19 -10.74 10.53
N ARG A 3 -1.25 -10.19 9.75
CA ARG A 3 -1.27 -8.78 9.32
C ARG A 3 -2.29 -8.58 8.21
N LEU A 4 -3.03 -7.51 8.40
CA LEU A 4 -4.14 -7.03 7.60
C LEU A 4 -3.64 -6.35 6.32
N THR A 5 -4.15 -6.75 5.15
CA THR A 5 -3.87 -6.10 3.85
C THR A 5 -5.14 -5.41 3.37
N ILE A 6 -5.14 -4.08 3.31
CA ILE A 6 -6.26 -3.25 2.84
C ILE A 6 -5.72 -2.23 1.83
N THR A 7 -6.46 -2.01 0.74
CA THR A 7 -6.11 -1.05 -0.31
C THR A 7 -6.04 0.39 0.21
N SER A 8 -5.20 1.23 -0.38
CA SER A 8 -4.83 2.58 0.10
C SER A 8 -5.96 3.49 0.54
N GLY A 9 -7.05 3.61 -0.23
CA GLY A 9 -8.22 4.39 0.18
C GLY A 9 -8.87 3.79 1.44
N SER A 10 -8.98 2.48 1.49
CA SER A 10 -9.62 1.78 2.61
C SER A 10 -8.73 1.68 3.85
N MET A 11 -7.42 1.96 3.79
CA MET A 11 -6.52 2.00 4.96
C MET A 11 -6.58 3.34 5.72
N GLY A 12 -6.81 4.46 5.02
CA GLY A 12 -7.17 5.74 5.65
C GLY A 12 -8.53 5.64 6.36
N LEU A 13 -9.51 5.03 5.70
CA LEU A 13 -10.79 4.62 6.30
C LEU A 13 -10.59 3.63 7.46
N PHE A 14 -9.59 2.75 7.38
CA PHE A 14 -9.30 1.75 8.41
C PHE A 14 -8.72 2.35 9.69
N MET A 15 -7.77 3.26 9.56
CA MET A 15 -7.24 4.06 10.66
C MET A 15 -8.34 4.94 11.26
N LEU A 16 -9.22 5.50 10.45
CA LEU A 16 -10.41 6.27 10.88
C LEU A 16 -11.43 5.42 11.66
N ILE A 17 -11.78 4.23 11.15
CA ILE A 17 -12.70 3.30 11.81
C ILE A 17 -12.07 2.77 13.11
N LEU A 18 -10.77 2.48 13.12
CA LEU A 18 -10.07 2.03 14.34
C LEU A 18 -9.95 3.15 15.38
N THR A 19 -9.60 4.38 14.99
CA THR A 19 -9.53 5.53 15.91
C THR A 19 -10.89 5.91 16.48
N ALA A 20 -11.98 5.74 15.72
CA ALA A 20 -13.33 5.89 16.24
C ALA A 20 -13.75 4.76 17.20
N ILE A 21 -13.11 3.58 17.15
CA ILE A 21 -13.46 2.39 17.94
C ILE A 21 -12.50 2.16 19.12
N SER A 22 -11.26 2.68 19.08
CA SER A 22 -10.23 2.52 20.10
C SER A 22 -9.87 3.85 20.77
N CYS A 23 -10.64 4.25 21.77
CA CYS A 23 -10.19 5.25 22.75
C CYS A 23 -9.80 4.51 24.05
N SER A 24 -8.51 4.45 24.36
CA SER A 24 -8.01 4.00 25.69
C SER A 24 -7.51 5.19 26.49
N GLU A 25 -7.91 5.28 27.76
CA GLU A 25 -7.60 6.35 28.73
C GLU A 25 -6.14 6.43 29.23
N SER A 26 -5.16 5.84 28.57
CA SER A 26 -3.76 6.09 28.97
C SER A 26 -3.31 7.40 28.35
N GLY A 27 -3.07 8.42 29.17
CA GLY A 27 -2.58 9.77 28.82
C GLY A 27 -1.19 9.83 28.17
N GLN A 28 -0.93 8.96 27.19
CA GLN A 28 0.03 9.22 26.13
C GLN A 28 -0.77 9.81 24.97
N GLU A 29 -0.35 11.00 24.52
CA GLU A 29 -0.76 11.58 23.26
C GLU A 29 -0.47 10.56 22.16
N ASN A 30 -1.45 9.73 21.82
CA ASN A 30 -1.39 8.97 20.59
C ASN A 30 -1.33 10.02 19.49
N ILE A 31 -0.22 9.99 18.73
CA ILE A 31 -0.02 10.77 17.52
C ILE A 31 -1.11 10.33 16.55
N VAL A 32 -2.30 10.92 16.65
CA VAL A 32 -3.23 10.97 15.53
C VAL A 32 -2.46 11.76 14.49
N PRO A 33 -2.09 11.17 13.35
CA PRO A 33 -1.46 11.95 12.29
C PRO A 33 -2.36 13.17 12.05
N ASP A 34 -1.77 14.36 11.91
CA ASP A 34 -2.51 15.57 11.53
C ASP A 34 -3.05 15.35 10.11
N LEU A 35 -4.15 14.60 10.00
CA LEU A 35 -4.80 14.20 8.77
C LEU A 35 -5.48 15.44 8.20
N LYS A 36 -4.68 16.27 7.56
CA LYS A 36 -5.14 17.26 6.60
C LYS A 36 -5.38 16.53 5.28
N PRO A 37 -6.51 16.78 4.60
CA PRO A 37 -7.49 17.85 4.84
C PRO A 37 -8.74 17.44 5.65
N THR A 38 -9.35 18.42 6.34
CA THR A 38 -10.65 18.27 6.99
C THR A 38 -11.80 18.19 5.99
N ILE A 39 -12.94 17.59 6.37
CA ILE A 39 -14.17 17.50 5.56
C ILE A 39 -15.36 18.09 6.31
N SER A 40 -16.10 19.01 5.69
CA SER A 40 -17.38 19.51 6.23
C SER A 40 -18.56 18.64 5.79
N LEU A 41 -19.68 18.73 6.53
CA LEU A 41 -20.91 18.03 6.18
C LEU A 41 -21.44 18.43 4.79
N THR A 42 -21.39 19.72 4.45
CA THR A 42 -21.81 20.24 3.15
C THR A 42 -20.93 19.70 2.03
N GLU A 43 -19.61 19.73 2.19
CA GLU A 43 -18.68 19.17 1.19
C GLU A 43 -18.89 17.67 0.98
N ALA A 44 -19.07 16.91 2.06
CA ALA A 44 -19.34 15.48 1.98
C ALA A 44 -20.65 15.20 1.23
N LYS A 45 -21.70 16.00 1.51
CA LYS A 45 -23.01 15.89 0.85
C LYS A 45 -22.92 16.20 -0.64
N ASP A 46 -22.36 17.36 -0.99
CA ASP A 46 -22.28 17.80 -2.39
C ASP A 46 -21.46 16.83 -3.23
N TRP A 47 -20.35 16.32 -2.69
CA TRP A 47 -19.55 15.30 -3.35
C TRP A 47 -20.31 13.98 -3.50
N PHE A 48 -20.98 13.51 -2.44
CA PHE A 48 -21.72 12.24 -2.49
C PHE A 48 -22.89 12.29 -3.46
N ASP A 49 -23.62 13.41 -3.52
CA ASP A 49 -24.71 13.62 -4.48
C ASP A 49 -24.19 13.56 -5.93
N SER A 50 -23.02 14.16 -6.20
CA SER A 50 -22.35 14.07 -7.50
C SER A 50 -21.89 12.64 -7.81
N PHE A 51 -21.22 11.99 -6.84
CA PHE A 51 -20.74 10.61 -6.94
C PHE A 51 -21.88 9.63 -7.23
N SER A 52 -22.99 9.71 -6.50
CA SER A 52 -24.17 8.85 -6.68
C SER A 52 -24.79 9.00 -8.08
N ASN A 53 -24.86 10.23 -8.58
CA ASN A 53 -25.37 10.51 -9.93
C ASN A 53 -24.47 9.94 -11.04
N GLN A 54 -23.15 9.89 -10.83
CA GLN A 54 -22.17 9.38 -11.80
C GLN A 54 -21.97 7.86 -11.73
N ASN A 55 -22.45 7.19 -10.67
CA ASN A 55 -22.22 5.76 -10.45
C ASN A 55 -23.56 4.98 -10.53
N PRO A 56 -23.92 4.38 -11.68
CA PRO A 56 -25.17 3.65 -11.86
C PRO A 56 -25.37 2.52 -10.86
N ILE A 57 -24.29 1.91 -10.37
CA ILE A 57 -24.34 0.86 -9.34
C ILE A 57 -24.93 1.41 -8.03
N VAL A 58 -24.51 2.60 -7.60
CA VAL A 58 -25.01 3.26 -6.39
C VAL A 58 -26.46 3.69 -6.60
N LYS A 59 -26.77 4.21 -7.80
CA LYS A 59 -28.11 4.63 -8.19
C LYS A 59 -29.12 3.47 -8.31
N ASN A 60 -28.68 2.28 -8.69
CA ASN A 60 -29.54 1.12 -8.98
C ASN A 60 -29.66 0.12 -7.81
N GLN A 61 -28.92 0.28 -6.71
CA GLN A 61 -28.89 -0.65 -5.56
C GLN A 61 -30.11 -0.55 -4.61
N GLY A 62 -31.32 -0.34 -5.16
CA GLY A 62 -32.45 0.19 -4.38
C GLY A 62 -32.19 1.64 -4.02
N ALA A 63 -33.22 2.40 -3.64
CA ALA A 63 -33.06 3.82 -3.36
C ALA A 63 -32.23 4.03 -2.07
N ILE A 64 -30.90 3.93 -2.17
CA ILE A 64 -30.00 4.28 -1.07
C ILE A 64 -30.16 5.77 -0.82
N ALA A 65 -30.86 6.14 0.26
CA ALA A 65 -31.03 7.54 0.64
C ALA A 65 -30.25 7.84 1.93
N PRO A 66 -29.08 8.49 1.82
CA PRO A 66 -28.37 9.11 2.93
C PRO A 66 -29.26 9.93 3.88
N ARG A 67 -29.12 9.72 5.20
CA ARG A 67 -29.75 10.55 6.23
C ARG A 67 -28.75 11.57 6.78
N TRP A 68 -28.48 12.59 5.97
CA TRP A 68 -27.54 13.68 6.30
C TRP A 68 -27.91 14.44 7.57
N ASP A 69 -29.21 14.51 7.91
CA ASP A 69 -29.74 15.08 9.15
C ASP A 69 -29.32 14.31 10.42
N LYS A 70 -28.81 13.09 10.24
CA LYS A 70 -28.33 12.19 11.30
C LYS A 70 -26.84 11.87 11.16
N ALA A 71 -26.10 12.65 10.37
CA ALA A 71 -24.68 12.44 10.16
C ALA A 71 -23.85 12.79 11.40
N THR A 72 -22.78 12.02 11.64
CA THR A 72 -21.72 12.32 12.61
C THR A 72 -20.49 12.79 11.84
N VAL A 73 -19.98 13.96 12.19
CA VAL A 73 -18.80 14.57 11.54
C VAL A 73 -17.58 14.40 12.43
N PHE A 74 -16.54 13.81 11.86
CA PHE A 74 -15.18 13.72 12.38
C PHE A 74 -14.27 14.61 11.52
N ASN A 75 -13.04 14.88 11.97
CA ASN A 75 -12.13 15.81 11.31
C ASN A 75 -12.00 15.57 9.80
N ASN A 76 -11.80 14.32 9.40
CA ASN A 76 -11.59 13.89 8.01
C ASN A 76 -12.65 12.88 7.52
N LEU A 77 -13.77 12.76 8.25
CA LEU A 77 -14.82 11.80 7.91
C LEU A 77 -16.24 12.25 8.27
N VAL A 78 -17.21 11.91 7.43
CA VAL A 78 -18.64 11.93 7.76
C VAL A 78 -19.22 10.51 7.76
N GLU A 79 -19.77 10.07 8.88
CA GLU A 79 -20.52 8.81 9.01
C GLU A 79 -22.02 9.11 9.05
N LEU A 80 -22.84 8.40 8.29
CA LEU A 80 -24.28 8.62 8.29
C LEU A 80 -25.12 7.33 8.11
N PRO A 81 -26.35 7.30 8.64
CA PRO A 81 -27.33 6.27 8.30
C PRO A 81 -27.82 6.43 6.86
N PHE A 82 -28.46 5.38 6.34
CA PHE A 82 -29.15 5.43 5.06
C PHE A 82 -30.40 4.53 5.07
N THR A 83 -31.35 4.84 4.22
CA THR A 83 -32.46 3.95 3.89
C THR A 83 -32.13 3.15 2.63
N VAL A 84 -32.73 1.97 2.48
CA VAL A 84 -32.78 1.23 1.21
C VAL A 84 -34.26 0.98 0.95
N ASP A 85 -34.77 1.47 -0.18
CA ASP A 85 -36.20 1.42 -0.53
C ASP A 85 -37.08 1.97 0.62
N ASP A 86 -36.73 3.17 1.08
CA ASP A 86 -37.35 3.89 2.20
C ASP A 86 -37.29 3.20 3.57
N LYS A 87 -36.66 2.02 3.66
CA LYS A 87 -36.45 1.30 4.92
C LYS A 87 -35.11 1.67 5.52
N LEU A 88 -35.17 2.38 6.64
CA LEU A 88 -33.98 2.76 7.40
C LEU A 88 -33.20 1.52 7.82
N GLN A 89 -31.91 1.49 7.48
CA GLN A 89 -31.02 0.41 7.85
C GLN A 89 -30.55 0.61 9.31
N LEU A 90 -31.49 0.52 10.25
CA LEU A 90 -31.21 0.42 11.69
C LEU A 90 -31.09 -1.04 12.12
N PRO A 91 -30.33 -1.32 13.18
CA PRO A 91 -30.31 -2.66 13.75
C PRO A 91 -31.72 -3.06 14.22
N HIS A 92 -32.23 -4.18 13.71
CA HIS A 92 -33.40 -4.85 14.27
C HIS A 92 -32.98 -5.56 15.57
N SER A 93 -33.40 -5.08 16.75
CA SER A 93 -33.57 -5.94 17.92
C SER A 93 -34.25 -5.26 19.11
N GLU A 94 -35.28 -5.93 19.63
CA GLU A 94 -35.97 -5.61 20.91
C GLU A 94 -35.08 -5.80 22.14
N PHE A 95 -33.91 -6.44 21.97
CA PHE A 95 -32.98 -6.80 23.05
C PHE A 95 -31.48 -6.67 22.66
N GLY A 96 -31.15 -5.78 21.72
CA GLY A 96 -29.80 -5.67 21.16
C GLY A 96 -29.47 -6.72 20.09
N LEU A 97 -28.75 -6.27 19.05
CA LEU A 97 -28.25 -6.92 17.82
C LEU A 97 -28.42 -8.45 17.68
N LYS A 98 -29.66 -8.96 17.68
CA LYS A 98 -29.87 -10.42 17.69
C LYS A 98 -29.51 -11.05 16.34
N HIS A 99 -29.76 -10.35 15.22
CA HIS A 99 -29.55 -10.94 13.89
C HIS A 99 -28.94 -10.05 12.81
N GLN A 100 -28.98 -8.72 12.93
CA GLN A 100 -28.48 -7.84 11.86
C GLN A 100 -27.62 -6.72 12.42
N GLY A 101 -26.41 -6.62 11.89
CA GLY A 101 -25.45 -5.59 12.23
C GLY A 101 -25.89 -4.16 11.87
N ARG A 102 -25.18 -3.15 12.35
CA ARG A 102 -25.38 -1.74 11.96
C ARG A 102 -24.79 -1.51 10.57
N LYS A 103 -25.54 -0.92 9.63
CA LYS A 103 -25.02 -0.45 8.34
C LYS A 103 -24.90 1.08 8.31
N ARG A 104 -23.81 1.58 7.74
CA ARG A 104 -23.49 3.02 7.64
C ARG A 104 -22.84 3.34 6.30
N ILE A 105 -23.02 4.58 5.86
CA ILE A 105 -22.22 5.18 4.79
C ILE A 105 -21.16 6.03 5.45
N ILE A 106 -19.95 5.94 4.91
CA ILE A 106 -18.78 6.65 5.39
C ILE A 106 -18.19 7.42 4.20
N VAL A 107 -18.16 8.76 4.31
CA VAL A 107 -17.61 9.68 3.30
C VAL A 107 -16.40 10.40 3.88
N TYR A 108 -15.20 10.14 3.35
CA TYR A 108 -13.95 10.74 3.83
C TYR A 108 -13.16 11.36 2.68
N LYS A 109 -12.14 12.13 3.08
CA LYS A 109 -11.13 12.71 2.22
C LYS A 109 -9.77 12.12 2.59
N ASP A 110 -9.05 11.56 1.64
CA ASP A 110 -7.72 10.98 1.87
C ASP A 110 -6.63 12.07 1.99
N GLU A 111 -5.40 11.66 2.28
CA GLU A 111 -4.25 12.57 2.42
C GLU A 111 -3.95 13.38 1.15
N LYS A 112 -4.40 12.92 -0.01
CA LYS A 112 -4.25 13.62 -1.30
C LYS A 112 -5.42 14.57 -1.58
N GLY A 113 -6.39 14.64 -0.67
CA GLY A 113 -7.59 15.44 -0.84
C GLY A 113 -8.66 14.78 -1.71
N LEU A 114 -8.54 13.48 -2.02
CA LEU A 114 -9.50 12.74 -2.82
C LEU A 114 -10.62 12.19 -1.94
N TYR A 115 -11.86 12.33 -2.41
CA TYR A 115 -13.03 11.85 -1.68
C TYR A 115 -13.32 10.37 -1.99
N SER A 116 -13.91 9.68 -1.01
CA SER A 116 -14.33 8.29 -1.15
C SER A 116 -15.55 7.98 -0.29
N ALA A 117 -16.44 7.11 -0.78
CA ALA A 117 -17.61 6.62 -0.08
C ALA A 117 -17.58 5.10 0.09
N HIS A 118 -17.78 4.64 1.32
CA HIS A 118 -17.81 3.22 1.66
C HIS A 118 -19.06 2.87 2.45
N SER A 119 -19.60 1.68 2.19
CA SER A 119 -20.58 1.04 3.06
C SER A 119 -19.83 0.29 4.16
N VAL A 120 -20.26 0.45 5.41
CA VAL A 120 -19.69 -0.25 6.57
C VAL A 120 -20.79 -0.99 7.31
N SER A 121 -20.58 -2.27 7.57
CA SER A 121 -21.50 -3.14 8.32
C SER A 121 -20.81 -3.71 9.56
N TYR A 122 -21.41 -3.57 10.73
CA TYR A 122 -20.88 -4.05 12.01
C TYR A 122 -21.68 -5.24 12.52
N ILE A 123 -21.11 -6.44 12.50
CA ILE A 123 -21.78 -7.68 12.92
C ILE A 123 -21.13 -8.15 14.23
N PRO A 124 -21.73 -7.94 15.41
CA PRO A 124 -21.13 -8.38 16.67
C PRO A 124 -21.05 -9.92 16.74
N SER A 125 -20.02 -10.44 17.41
CA SER A 125 -19.92 -11.85 17.76
C SER A 125 -20.99 -12.23 18.77
N ASP A 126 -21.39 -13.50 18.85
CA ASP A 126 -22.39 -13.94 19.85
C ASP A 126 -21.96 -13.65 21.29
N LYS A 127 -20.65 -13.59 21.56
CA LYS A 127 -20.08 -13.26 22.88
C LYS A 127 -20.10 -11.77 23.20
N PHE A 128 -20.24 -10.93 22.18
CA PHE A 128 -20.42 -9.48 22.33
C PHE A 128 -21.89 -9.11 22.60
N LYS A 129 -22.82 -10.08 22.50
CA LYS A 129 -24.28 -9.91 22.66
C LYS A 129 -24.76 -10.03 24.11
N ASP A 130 -23.97 -9.65 25.11
CA ASP A 130 -24.51 -9.49 26.48
C ASP A 130 -25.72 -8.54 26.43
N ASP A 131 -26.70 -8.72 27.32
CA ASP A 131 -27.91 -7.89 27.40
C ASP A 131 -27.54 -6.41 27.41
N ILE A 132 -28.15 -5.62 26.53
CA ILE A 132 -27.93 -4.18 26.40
C ILE A 132 -28.10 -3.46 27.74
N LYS A 133 -28.99 -3.96 28.62
CA LYS A 133 -29.10 -3.47 30.00
C LYS A 133 -27.83 -3.68 30.83
N THR A 134 -27.20 -4.84 30.68
CA THR A 134 -25.94 -5.17 31.36
C THR A 134 -24.75 -4.40 30.78
N ILE A 135 -24.82 -4.02 29.50
CA ILE A 135 -23.88 -3.12 28.81
C ILE A 135 -24.04 -1.69 29.35
N ASN A 136 -25.28 -1.22 29.53
CA ASN A 136 -25.61 0.11 30.03
C ASN A 136 -25.26 0.31 31.52
N GLU A 137 -25.42 -0.72 32.36
CA GLU A 137 -25.17 -0.65 33.80
C GLU A 137 -23.66 -0.67 34.19
N ARG A 138 -22.76 -1.08 33.28
CA ARG A 138 -21.33 -1.28 33.60
C ARG A 138 -20.36 -0.26 33.01
N ASN A 139 -20.87 0.86 32.49
CA ASN A 139 -20.09 2.01 32.00
C ASN A 139 -18.87 1.60 31.15
N LEU A 140 -19.14 1.02 29.99
CA LEU A 140 -18.13 0.39 29.13
C LEU A 140 -17.30 1.39 28.32
N ARG A 141 -16.50 2.21 28.99
CA ARG A 141 -15.28 2.80 28.39
C ARG A 141 -14.23 1.73 28.05
N THR A 142 -14.43 0.46 28.45
CA THR A 142 -13.39 -0.57 28.50
C THR A 142 -13.65 -1.85 27.69
N LYS A 143 -14.88 -2.17 27.29
CA LYS A 143 -15.13 -3.36 26.44
C LYS A 143 -14.85 -3.01 24.98
N ARG A 144 -13.85 -3.69 24.42
CA ARG A 144 -13.42 -3.54 23.03
C ARG A 144 -14.29 -4.40 22.10
N PHE A 145 -14.59 -3.91 20.89
CA PHE A 145 -15.49 -4.57 19.93
C PHE A 145 -15.04 -6.00 19.57
N ASP A 146 -15.97 -6.95 19.56
CA ASP A 146 -15.71 -8.35 19.21
C ASP A 146 -16.78 -8.82 18.19
N GLY A 147 -16.38 -9.15 16.97
CA GLY A 147 -17.32 -9.33 15.85
C GLY A 147 -16.66 -9.21 14.48
N LYS A 148 -17.44 -8.89 13.46
CA LYS A 148 -16.98 -8.64 12.10
C LYS A 148 -17.33 -7.22 11.66
N ILE A 149 -16.39 -6.53 11.03
CA ILE A 149 -16.64 -5.26 10.35
C ILE A 149 -16.48 -5.52 8.85
N MET A 150 -17.51 -5.24 8.06
CA MET A 150 -17.47 -5.38 6.62
C MET A 150 -17.41 -4.00 6.00
N VAL A 151 -16.41 -3.74 5.16
CA VAL A 151 -16.18 -2.43 4.53
C VAL A 151 -16.11 -2.64 3.02
N GLY A 152 -16.90 -1.91 2.24
CA GLY A 152 -16.88 -2.03 0.79
C GLY A 152 -17.08 -0.68 0.11
N PRO A 153 -16.26 -0.33 -0.90
CA PRO A 153 -16.51 0.83 -1.74
C PRO A 153 -17.90 0.74 -2.36
N MET A 154 -18.66 1.84 -2.36
CA MET A 154 -20.03 1.83 -2.87
C MET A 154 -20.12 1.59 -4.39
N ASN A 155 -19.02 1.83 -5.11
CA ASN A 155 -18.90 1.60 -6.56
C ASN A 155 -18.19 0.28 -6.92
N SER A 156 -17.93 -0.60 -5.97
CA SER A 156 -17.22 -1.86 -6.22
C SER A 156 -18.08 -3.08 -5.91
N ASN A 157 -17.70 -4.22 -6.49
CA ASN A 157 -18.30 -5.51 -6.21
C ASN A 157 -17.56 -6.28 -5.11
N TYR A 158 -16.72 -5.66 -4.28
CA TYR A 158 -16.02 -6.40 -3.23
C TYR A 158 -16.29 -5.82 -1.83
N LEU A 159 -16.10 -6.66 -0.82
CA LEU A 159 -16.13 -6.31 0.59
C LEU A 159 -14.86 -6.81 1.25
N ILE A 160 -14.31 -6.02 2.16
CA ILE A 160 -13.28 -6.43 3.10
C ILE A 160 -13.99 -6.77 4.40
N VAL A 161 -13.87 -8.02 4.85
CA VAL A 161 -14.39 -8.48 6.14
C VAL A 161 -13.24 -8.53 7.14
N LEU A 162 -13.45 -7.94 8.31
CA LEU A 162 -12.48 -7.76 9.36
C LEU A 162 -12.99 -8.48 10.59
N SER A 163 -12.34 -9.55 11.02
CA SER A 163 -12.70 -10.26 12.24
C SER A 163 -11.98 -9.61 13.42
N MET A 164 -12.76 -9.00 14.31
CA MET A 164 -12.30 -8.28 15.50
C MET A 164 -12.46 -9.16 16.74
N LYS A 165 -11.45 -9.20 17.60
CA LYS A 165 -11.51 -9.81 18.93
C LYS A 165 -10.88 -8.87 19.94
N ASN A 166 -11.59 -8.53 21.01
CA ASN A 166 -11.14 -7.52 21.98
C ASN A 166 -10.60 -6.24 21.29
N GLY A 167 -11.31 -5.74 20.27
CA GLY A 167 -10.98 -4.53 19.50
C GLY A 167 -9.73 -4.61 18.65
N GLN A 168 -9.11 -5.79 18.54
CA GLN A 168 -7.98 -6.02 17.66
C GLN A 168 -8.42 -6.86 16.47
N ILE A 169 -7.82 -6.61 15.30
CA ILE A 169 -8.04 -7.46 14.14
C ILE A 169 -7.33 -8.79 14.37
N THR A 170 -8.08 -9.87 14.17
CA THR A 170 -7.58 -11.23 14.26
C THR A 170 -7.50 -11.91 12.89
N ASP A 171 -8.35 -11.50 11.96
CA ASP A 171 -8.40 -12.06 10.61
C ASP A 171 -9.03 -11.05 9.64
N HIS A 172 -8.79 -11.23 8.34
CA HIS A 172 -9.48 -10.48 7.31
C HIS A 172 -9.68 -11.29 6.04
N THR A 173 -10.71 -10.97 5.26
CA THR A 173 -11.01 -11.67 4.01
C THR A 173 -11.60 -10.70 3.00
N LYS A 174 -11.07 -10.70 1.77
CA LYS A 174 -11.70 -10.02 0.64
C LYS A 174 -12.75 -10.96 0.04
N ILE A 175 -14.00 -10.51 -0.01
CA ILE A 175 -15.12 -11.22 -0.63
C ILE A 175 -15.48 -10.49 -1.92
N ILE A 176 -15.37 -11.17 -3.06
CA ILE A 176 -15.92 -10.69 -4.34
C ILE A 176 -17.40 -11.07 -4.36
N ARG A 177 -18.28 -10.08 -4.48
CA ARG A 177 -19.71 -10.29 -4.71
C ARG A 177 -19.85 -10.75 -6.16
N ASP A 178 -20.19 -12.01 -6.36
CA ASP A 178 -20.59 -12.50 -7.68
C ASP A 178 -21.74 -11.62 -8.20
N ASN A 179 -21.61 -11.12 -9.42
CA ASN A 179 -22.61 -10.30 -10.12
C ASN A 179 -23.94 -11.03 -10.41
N LYS A 180 -24.28 -12.10 -9.68
CA LYS A 180 -25.60 -12.72 -9.80
C LYS A 180 -26.60 -11.82 -9.08
N PRO A 181 -27.56 -11.19 -9.79
CA PRO A 181 -28.72 -10.64 -9.13
C PRO A 181 -29.48 -11.84 -8.57
N LYS A 182 -29.33 -12.12 -7.28
CA LYS A 182 -30.13 -13.15 -6.61
C LYS A 182 -31.02 -12.48 -5.57
N LEU A 183 -32.30 -12.49 -5.95
CA LEU A 183 -33.51 -12.45 -5.15
C LEU A 183 -33.55 -11.33 -4.10
N SER A 184 -34.46 -10.39 -4.33
CA SER A 184 -35.17 -9.60 -3.32
C SER A 184 -34.87 -10.07 -1.90
N GLU A 185 -34.07 -9.31 -1.15
CA GLU A 185 -34.04 -9.43 0.30
C GLU A 185 -35.49 -9.20 0.76
N ARG A 186 -36.27 -10.28 0.92
CA ARG A 186 -37.58 -10.23 1.54
C ARG A 186 -37.33 -9.88 3.00
N ILE A 187 -37.32 -8.57 3.29
CA ILE A 187 -37.40 -8.03 4.64
C ILE A 187 -38.79 -8.40 5.16
N ALA A 188 -38.87 -9.55 5.83
CA ALA A 188 -40.03 -9.92 6.61
C ALA A 188 -39.79 -9.54 8.08
N GLN A 189 -40.75 -8.77 8.59
CA GLN A 189 -41.15 -8.59 9.99
C GLN A 189 -40.72 -7.32 10.77
N TRP A 190 -41.72 -6.43 10.84
CA TRP A 190 -42.19 -5.43 11.83
C TRP A 190 -41.70 -5.56 13.26
N TRP A 191 -41.37 -4.44 13.96
CA TRP A 191 -41.73 -4.10 15.37
C TRP A 191 -41.48 -2.60 15.65
N GLN A 192 -42.25 -1.99 16.55
CA GLN A 192 -42.09 -0.62 17.05
C GLN A 192 -41.00 -0.56 18.13
N GLN A 193 -39.96 0.28 17.99
CA GLN A 193 -38.93 0.44 19.02
C GLN A 193 -38.44 1.87 19.16
N CYS A 194 -38.52 2.38 20.39
CA CYS A 194 -37.75 3.52 20.86
C CYS A 194 -36.37 3.00 21.29
N THR A 195 -35.30 3.66 20.88
CA THR A 195 -33.93 3.27 21.24
C THR A 195 -33.16 4.50 21.71
N ASP A 196 -32.53 4.37 22.88
CA ASP A 196 -31.62 5.36 23.44
C ASP A 196 -30.25 5.21 22.78
N TRP A 197 -29.61 6.32 22.41
CA TRP A 197 -28.30 6.29 21.73
C TRP A 197 -27.29 7.25 22.36
N PHE A 198 -26.02 6.88 22.20
CA PHE A 198 -24.88 7.75 22.50
C PHE A 198 -24.17 8.12 21.20
N GLN A 199 -23.88 9.41 21.03
CA GLN A 199 -23.08 9.95 19.94
C GLN A 199 -21.78 10.52 20.53
N TRP A 200 -20.66 10.21 19.91
CA TRP A 200 -19.37 10.82 20.27
C TRP A 200 -19.25 12.19 19.60
N GLY A 201 -18.93 13.23 20.37
CA GLY A 201 -18.65 14.56 19.85
C GLY A 201 -17.74 15.33 20.80
N GLY A 202 -16.78 16.09 20.27
CA GLY A 202 -16.04 17.08 21.06
C GLY A 202 -15.42 16.58 22.38
N SER A 203 -14.84 15.37 22.38
CA SER A 203 -14.21 14.67 23.53
C SER A 203 -15.13 14.04 24.59
N GLU A 204 -16.45 14.04 24.38
CA GLU A 204 -17.40 13.38 25.28
C GLU A 204 -18.52 12.61 24.54
N TRP A 205 -19.22 11.74 25.27
CA TRP A 205 -20.39 11.03 24.76
C TRP A 205 -21.65 11.82 25.13
N PHE A 206 -22.43 12.19 24.12
CA PHE A 206 -23.74 12.82 24.30
C PHE A 206 -24.85 11.80 24.19
N TYR A 207 -25.82 11.89 25.09
CA TYR A 207 -27.09 11.17 25.00
C TYR A 207 -27.97 11.83 23.93
N LEU A 208 -28.42 11.06 22.94
CA LEU A 208 -29.43 11.49 21.98
C LEU A 208 -30.77 10.85 22.32
N ASP A 209 -31.70 11.68 22.77
CA ASP A 209 -33.12 11.34 22.83
C ASP A 209 -33.73 11.48 21.43
N THR A 210 -34.02 10.37 20.75
CA THR A 210 -34.77 10.40 19.50
C THR A 210 -36.23 10.09 19.76
N THR A 211 -37.08 11.11 19.65
CA THR A 211 -38.54 11.00 19.70
C THR A 211 -39.05 9.95 18.70
N CYS A 212 -39.87 9.02 19.20
CA CYS A 212 -40.39 7.89 18.43
C CYS A 212 -41.43 8.35 17.40
N GLU A 213 -41.23 8.03 16.12
CA GLU A 213 -42.25 8.22 15.08
C GLU A 213 -42.89 6.87 14.68
N ILE A 214 -44.21 6.89 14.51
CA ILE A 214 -45.04 5.73 14.14
C ILE A 214 -45.50 5.94 12.69
N TRP A 215 -45.38 4.92 11.84
CA TRP A 215 -45.89 4.93 10.46
C TRP A 215 -46.74 3.69 10.17
N TYR A 216 -47.82 3.89 9.43
CA TYR A 216 -48.77 2.89 8.95
C TYR A 216 -48.80 2.90 7.42
N GLU A 217 -48.93 1.73 6.78
CA GLU A 217 -49.90 1.57 5.68
C GLU A 217 -50.16 0.11 5.28
N SER A 218 -51.30 -0.08 4.62
CA SER A 218 -52.18 -1.26 4.61
C SER A 218 -51.85 -2.33 3.56
N ASP A 219 -52.07 -3.59 3.94
CA ASP A 219 -52.09 -4.75 3.03
C ASP A 219 -53.24 -4.70 2.02
N SER A 220 -52.94 -5.06 0.76
CA SER A 220 -53.92 -5.65 -0.15
C SER A 220 -53.33 -6.89 -0.86
N TYR A 221 -53.74 -8.05 -0.35
CA TYR A 221 -54.00 -9.36 -0.98
C TYR A 221 -53.32 -9.82 -2.31
N ASN A 222 -52.74 -11.04 -2.24
CA ASN A 222 -53.00 -12.26 -3.07
C ASN A 222 -52.63 -12.23 -4.59
N THR A 223 -52.12 -13.24 -5.31
CA THR A 223 -52.23 -14.73 -5.30
C THR A 223 -51.07 -15.37 -6.12
N ASP A 224 -50.61 -16.57 -5.69
CA ASP A 224 -50.08 -17.74 -6.44
C ASP A 224 -48.84 -17.62 -7.36
N ALA A 225 -47.80 -18.47 -7.36
CA ALA A 225 -47.56 -19.91 -7.10
C ALA A 225 -47.85 -20.85 -8.31
N TYR A 226 -46.76 -21.35 -8.91
CA TYR A 226 -46.63 -22.43 -9.91
C TYR A 226 -47.18 -22.21 -11.32
N ASP A 227 -46.27 -22.14 -12.31
CA ASP A 227 -46.39 -23.01 -13.49
C ASP A 227 -45.01 -23.32 -14.12
N TYR A 228 -44.84 -24.58 -14.54
CA TYR A 228 -43.63 -25.21 -15.08
C TYR A 228 -43.88 -25.48 -16.56
N GLY A 229 -42.96 -25.13 -17.48
CA GLY A 229 -43.15 -25.52 -18.88
C GLY A 229 -42.01 -25.17 -19.83
N MET A 230 -41.25 -26.20 -20.20
CA MET A 230 -40.25 -26.19 -21.29
C MET A 230 -40.93 -26.07 -22.67
N GLN A 231 -40.33 -25.38 -23.66
CA GLN A 231 -40.08 -25.90 -25.02
C GLN A 231 -39.37 -24.91 -25.98
N TYR A 232 -38.89 -25.50 -27.08
CA TYR A 232 -37.87 -25.13 -28.07
C TYR A 232 -38.14 -23.98 -29.05
N ASP A 233 -37.03 -23.50 -29.64
CA ASP A 233 -36.76 -22.91 -30.98
C ASP A 233 -37.93 -22.57 -31.93
N TRP A 234 -37.87 -21.43 -32.62
CA TRP A 234 -37.57 -21.28 -34.06
C TRP A 234 -37.69 -19.80 -34.50
N PHE A 235 -36.93 -19.46 -35.55
CA PHE A 235 -36.79 -18.18 -36.25
C PHE A 235 -38.10 -17.48 -36.66
N GLU A 236 -38.11 -16.12 -36.67
CA GLU A 236 -38.26 -15.33 -37.90
C GLU A 236 -38.04 -13.81 -37.69
N THR A 237 -37.37 -13.23 -38.68
CA THR A 237 -37.08 -11.82 -38.98
C THR A 237 -38.32 -10.97 -39.28
N TYR A 238 -38.35 -9.68 -38.89
CA TYR A 238 -38.52 -8.53 -39.83
C TYR A 238 -38.48 -7.13 -39.15
N TYR A 239 -37.61 -6.27 -39.71
CA TYR A 239 -37.68 -4.82 -40.00
C TYR A 239 -38.15 -3.71 -39.02
N GLY A 240 -37.34 -2.64 -39.05
CA GLY A 240 -37.73 -1.23 -38.90
C GLY A 240 -37.13 -0.58 -37.65
N GLY A 241 -36.44 0.55 -37.67
CA GLY A 241 -36.16 1.58 -38.67
C GLY A 241 -35.23 2.59 -37.99
N GLY A 242 -34.38 3.26 -38.75
CA GLY A 242 -33.22 3.98 -38.23
C GLY A 242 -33.51 5.28 -37.48
N SER A 243 -32.44 5.87 -36.96
CA SER A 243 -32.21 7.32 -37.03
C SER A 243 -30.74 7.63 -36.76
N ASN A 244 -30.20 8.49 -37.62
CA ASN A 244 -28.90 9.13 -37.48
C ASN A 244 -28.78 9.88 -36.14
N GLY A 245 -27.59 9.82 -35.55
CA GLY A 245 -27.17 10.65 -34.42
C GLY A 245 -25.66 10.77 -34.41
N SER A 246 -25.15 11.74 -35.16
CA SER A 246 -23.77 12.22 -35.07
C SER A 246 -23.45 12.61 -33.63
N GLY A 247 -22.42 11.99 -33.05
CA GLY A 247 -21.92 12.29 -31.73
C GLY A 247 -20.43 11.98 -31.67
N GLY A 248 -19.62 12.87 -32.24
CA GLY A 248 -18.19 12.89 -32.01
C GLY A 248 -17.93 13.09 -30.52
N GLY A 249 -17.68 11.98 -29.83
CA GLY A 249 -17.41 11.94 -28.40
C GLY A 249 -16.44 10.81 -28.09
N THR A 250 -15.28 11.20 -27.58
CA THR A 250 -14.47 10.42 -26.64
C THR A 250 -13.90 9.06 -27.08
N TYR A 251 -13.23 8.98 -28.23
CA TYR A 251 -12.33 7.85 -28.48
C TYR A 251 -11.23 7.73 -27.40
N ASN A 252 -10.76 8.86 -26.86
CA ASN A 252 -9.71 8.87 -25.83
C ASN A 252 -10.19 8.46 -24.43
N ALA A 253 -11.48 8.66 -24.07
CA ALA A 253 -11.96 8.26 -22.74
C ALA A 253 -12.24 6.75 -22.66
N ALA A 254 -12.73 6.15 -23.75
CA ALA A 254 -12.92 4.71 -23.84
C ALA A 254 -11.60 3.95 -23.81
N ILE A 255 -10.56 4.47 -24.49
CA ILE A 255 -9.19 3.92 -24.43
C ILE A 255 -8.62 4.06 -23.02
N GLY A 256 -8.77 5.24 -22.38
CA GLY A 256 -8.30 5.44 -21.00
C GLY A 256 -8.98 4.52 -19.98
N GLN A 257 -10.26 4.25 -20.14
CA GLN A 257 -10.99 3.32 -19.28
C GLN A 257 -10.59 1.86 -19.53
N GLN A 258 -10.43 1.45 -20.79
CA GLN A 258 -9.94 0.10 -21.12
C GLN A 258 -8.51 -0.14 -20.64
N ILE A 259 -7.63 0.87 -20.74
CA ILE A 259 -6.27 0.83 -20.21
C ILE A 259 -6.31 0.76 -18.68
N ASN A 260 -7.15 1.55 -18.01
CA ASN A 260 -7.28 1.47 -16.55
C ASN A 260 -7.85 0.13 -16.08
N ASP A 261 -8.85 -0.41 -16.77
CA ASP A 261 -9.42 -1.73 -16.45
C ASP A 261 -8.36 -2.83 -16.63
N ARG A 262 -7.53 -2.72 -17.68
CA ARG A 262 -6.37 -3.57 -17.96
C ARG A 262 -5.27 -3.43 -16.93
N LEU A 263 -4.85 -2.22 -16.57
CA LEU A 263 -3.88 -1.96 -15.49
C LEU A 263 -4.40 -2.35 -14.10
N MET A 264 -5.72 -2.43 -13.91
CA MET A 264 -6.32 -2.93 -12.67
C MET A 264 -6.27 -4.46 -12.58
N THR A 265 -6.26 -5.16 -13.73
CA THR A 265 -6.15 -6.63 -13.80
C THR A 265 -4.73 -7.13 -14.02
N GLU A 266 -3.94 -6.36 -14.75
CA GLU A 266 -2.56 -6.59 -15.17
C GLU A 266 -1.78 -5.27 -15.00
N PRO A 267 -1.42 -4.89 -13.75
CA PRO A 267 -0.76 -3.61 -13.44
C PRO A 267 0.59 -3.38 -14.15
N PHE A 268 1.08 -4.40 -14.85
CA PHE A 268 2.35 -4.42 -15.57
C PHE A 268 2.19 -4.51 -17.09
N GLU A 269 0.95 -4.45 -17.61
CA GLU A 269 0.66 -4.57 -19.05
C GLU A 269 1.34 -3.46 -19.89
N LEU A 270 1.66 -2.31 -19.27
CA LEU A 270 2.33 -1.18 -19.90
C LEU A 270 3.81 -1.00 -19.51
N LEU A 271 4.44 -1.98 -18.84
CA LEU A 271 5.86 -1.86 -18.50
C LEU A 271 6.73 -2.12 -19.74
N GLU A 272 6.99 -1.04 -20.47
CA GLU A 272 7.99 -0.98 -21.54
C GLU A 272 9.31 -0.46 -20.96
N ILE A 273 10.29 -1.36 -20.80
CA ILE A 273 11.65 -0.97 -20.47
C ILE A 273 12.35 -0.60 -21.79
N PRO A 274 12.90 0.63 -21.93
CA PRO A 274 13.65 1.01 -23.13
C PRO A 274 14.79 0.02 -23.40
N CYS A 275 14.90 -0.44 -24.65
CA CYS A 275 15.83 -1.51 -25.02
C CYS A 275 17.30 -1.17 -24.78
N ASP A 276 17.64 0.11 -24.92
CA ASP A 276 18.97 0.63 -24.66
C ASP A 276 19.34 0.58 -23.17
N GLN A 277 18.36 0.49 -22.26
CA GLN A 277 18.60 0.35 -20.82
C GLN A 277 18.68 -1.10 -20.34
N LEU A 278 18.09 -2.06 -21.06
CA LEU A 278 18.04 -3.47 -20.63
C LEU A 278 19.40 -4.11 -20.34
N PRO A 279 20.49 -3.86 -21.11
CA PRO A 279 21.80 -4.41 -20.78
C PRO A 279 22.31 -4.00 -19.39
N GLN A 280 21.96 -2.78 -18.93
CA GLN A 280 22.36 -2.27 -17.62
C GLN A 280 21.63 -3.02 -16.50
N TRP A 281 20.32 -3.25 -16.66
CA TRP A 281 19.52 -4.01 -15.71
C TRP A 281 19.92 -5.48 -15.66
N GLN A 282 20.18 -6.08 -16.83
CA GLN A 282 20.60 -7.47 -16.94
C GLN A 282 21.93 -7.72 -16.20
N THR A 283 22.89 -6.80 -16.35
CA THR A 283 24.18 -6.90 -15.66
C THR A 283 24.01 -6.99 -14.14
N LEU A 284 23.15 -6.14 -13.55
CA LEU A 284 22.87 -6.19 -12.11
C LEU A 284 22.05 -7.41 -11.71
N ALA A 285 21.04 -7.79 -12.51
CA ALA A 285 20.16 -8.92 -12.24
C ALA A 285 20.90 -10.27 -12.23
N GLN A 286 21.91 -10.39 -13.08
CA GLN A 286 22.75 -11.59 -13.24
C GLN A 286 24.05 -11.49 -12.45
N ASN A 287 24.25 -10.42 -11.65
CA ASN A 287 25.45 -10.27 -10.86
C ASN A 287 25.49 -11.30 -9.73
N ASP A 288 26.45 -12.20 -9.81
CA ASP A 288 26.72 -13.19 -8.77
C ASP A 288 27.90 -12.76 -7.91
N ALA A 289 27.81 -13.06 -6.61
CA ALA A 289 28.92 -12.78 -5.70
C ALA A 289 30.20 -13.52 -6.16
N PRO A 290 31.35 -12.82 -6.22
CA PRO A 290 32.62 -13.46 -6.50
C PRO A 290 32.93 -14.59 -5.50
N GLN A 291 33.71 -15.58 -5.93
CA GLN A 291 34.01 -16.75 -5.09
C GLN A 291 34.62 -16.37 -3.74
N ALA A 292 35.50 -15.36 -3.70
CA ALA A 292 36.10 -14.87 -2.46
C ALA A 292 35.04 -14.35 -1.45
N ILE A 293 33.95 -13.75 -1.94
CA ILE A 293 32.84 -13.29 -1.10
C ILE A 293 32.06 -14.50 -0.58
N LYS A 294 31.72 -15.45 -1.46
CA LYS A 294 31.06 -16.71 -1.08
C LYS A 294 31.87 -17.46 -0.01
N ASP A 295 33.19 -17.54 -0.17
CA ASP A 295 34.10 -18.19 0.77
C ASP A 295 34.12 -17.45 2.12
N LYS A 296 34.16 -16.11 2.12
CA LYS A 296 34.06 -15.30 3.36
C LYS A 296 32.74 -15.58 4.09
N ILE A 297 31.60 -15.54 3.40
CA ILE A 297 30.29 -15.77 4.02
C ILE A 297 30.17 -17.20 4.55
N ASN A 298 30.64 -18.20 3.81
CA ASN A 298 30.68 -19.60 4.27
C ASN A 298 31.59 -19.77 5.50
N GLN A 299 32.71 -19.06 5.54
CA GLN A 299 33.59 -19.06 6.72
C GLN A 299 32.86 -18.48 7.93
N LEU A 300 32.21 -17.31 7.78
CA LEU A 300 31.42 -16.70 8.86
C LEU A 300 30.32 -17.63 9.37
N GLN A 301 29.61 -18.31 8.47
CA GLN A 301 28.63 -19.34 8.82
C GLN A 301 29.25 -20.45 9.67
N SER A 302 30.42 -20.96 9.28
CA SER A 302 31.08 -22.06 9.99
C SER A 302 31.65 -21.65 11.36
N THR A 303 32.05 -20.38 11.54
CA THR A 303 32.72 -19.89 12.75
C THR A 303 31.81 -19.18 13.74
N ASN A 304 30.66 -18.67 13.27
CA ASN A 304 29.75 -17.85 14.07
C ASN A 304 28.28 -18.34 14.04
N SER A 305 28.01 -19.54 13.51
CA SER A 305 26.64 -20.07 13.53
C SER A 305 26.19 -20.35 14.97
N SER A 306 25.14 -19.66 15.38
CA SER A 306 24.29 -20.11 16.48
C SER A 306 23.16 -20.97 15.90
N ARG A 307 22.36 -21.60 16.75
CA ARG A 307 21.21 -22.43 16.30
C ARG A 307 20.14 -21.61 15.56
N PHE A 308 20.20 -20.29 15.61
CA PHE A 308 19.15 -19.39 15.11
C PHE A 308 19.68 -18.29 14.19
N ASP A 309 20.96 -18.31 13.84
CA ASP A 309 21.56 -17.28 12.99
C ASP A 309 22.20 -17.91 11.75
N ASP A 310 21.72 -17.49 10.57
CA ASP A 310 22.28 -17.88 9.28
C ASP A 310 23.02 -16.71 8.63
N TRP A 311 24.06 -17.04 7.88
CA TRP A 311 24.78 -16.16 6.97
C TRP A 311 24.52 -16.64 5.54
N ALA A 312 23.79 -15.85 4.76
CA ALA A 312 23.48 -16.22 3.38
C ALA A 312 23.42 -15.02 2.45
N ILE A 313 24.04 -15.13 1.29
CA ILE A 313 23.88 -14.12 0.23
C ILE A 313 22.47 -14.28 -0.34
N GLN A 314 21.65 -13.24 -0.19
CA GLN A 314 20.28 -13.21 -0.70
C GLN A 314 20.32 -12.77 -2.17
N THR A 315 20.25 -13.73 -3.09
CA THR A 315 20.28 -13.45 -4.53
C THR A 315 18.90 -13.06 -5.06
N LEU A 316 18.86 -12.34 -6.18
CA LEU A 316 17.62 -11.97 -6.86
C LEU A 316 16.76 -13.21 -7.18
N ASN A 317 17.39 -14.31 -7.61
CA ASN A 317 16.70 -15.58 -7.93
C ASN A 317 16.17 -16.31 -6.70
N GLY A 318 16.80 -16.12 -5.53
CA GLY A 318 16.39 -16.72 -4.26
C GLY A 318 15.18 -16.04 -3.60
N ALA A 319 14.87 -14.80 -4.02
CA ALA A 319 13.76 -14.03 -3.48
C ALA A 319 12.40 -14.63 -3.85
N ASN A 320 11.38 -14.39 -3.02
CA ASN A 320 10.02 -14.85 -3.30
C ASN A 320 9.12 -13.79 -3.95
N GLY A 321 9.45 -12.50 -3.86
CA GLY A 321 8.63 -11.38 -4.33
C GLY A 321 8.24 -11.46 -5.81
N THR A 322 7.00 -11.14 -6.14
CA THR A 322 6.46 -11.21 -7.50
C THR A 322 6.92 -10.08 -8.42
N ILE A 323 7.32 -8.94 -7.86
CA ILE A 323 7.76 -7.75 -8.59
C ILE A 323 9.26 -7.58 -8.47
N VAL A 324 9.91 -7.31 -9.61
CA VAL A 324 11.31 -6.85 -9.63
C VAL A 324 11.33 -5.34 -9.52
N ASN A 325 12.06 -4.81 -8.56
CA ASN A 325 12.45 -3.41 -8.55
C ASN A 325 13.68 -3.22 -9.43
N MET A 326 13.55 -2.44 -10.49
CA MET A 326 14.66 -1.90 -11.27
C MET A 326 14.62 -0.38 -11.10
N ASP A 327 15.61 0.21 -10.42
CA ASP A 327 15.61 1.63 -10.11
C ASP A 327 16.95 2.31 -10.43
N TYR A 328 16.89 3.56 -10.87
CA TYR A 328 18.05 4.40 -11.17
C TYR A 328 17.77 5.82 -10.69
N PHE A 329 18.60 6.27 -9.76
CA PHE A 329 18.56 7.61 -9.18
C PHE A 329 19.90 8.27 -9.42
N SER A 330 19.92 9.40 -10.11
CA SER A 330 21.17 10.08 -10.47
C SER A 330 21.13 11.59 -10.26
N VAL A 331 22.32 12.16 -10.10
CA VAL A 331 22.57 13.59 -10.09
C VAL A 331 23.60 13.86 -11.17
N ASN A 332 23.25 14.73 -12.12
CA ASN A 332 24.19 15.17 -13.13
C ASN A 332 25.03 16.32 -12.58
N VAL A 333 26.35 16.20 -12.72
CA VAL A 333 27.36 17.05 -12.12
C VAL A 333 28.21 17.65 -13.23
N ASN A 334 27.98 18.95 -13.49
CA ASN A 334 28.73 19.72 -14.47
C ASN A 334 30.10 20.15 -13.93
N THR A 335 30.19 20.34 -12.61
CA THR A 335 31.43 20.75 -11.94
C THR A 335 31.48 20.08 -10.59
N LEU A 336 32.54 19.30 -10.34
CA LEU A 336 32.74 18.61 -9.06
C LEU A 336 32.91 19.63 -7.92
N PRO A 337 32.43 19.31 -6.71
CA PRO A 337 32.63 20.18 -5.56
C PRO A 337 34.08 20.20 -5.10
N ASN A 338 34.40 21.18 -4.27
CA ASN A 338 35.63 21.21 -3.49
C ASN A 338 35.51 20.24 -2.31
N ASN A 339 36.61 19.55 -2.02
CA ASN A 339 36.75 18.74 -0.83
C ASN A 339 36.78 19.64 0.41
N PRO A 340 35.87 19.46 1.38
CA PRO A 340 35.80 20.34 2.55
C PRO A 340 37.03 20.23 3.46
N LEU A 341 37.83 19.16 3.35
CA LEU A 341 39.04 18.94 4.14
C LEU A 341 40.28 19.59 3.53
N THR A 342 40.37 19.65 2.19
CA THR A 342 41.57 20.17 1.48
C THR A 342 41.31 21.48 0.75
N ASN A 343 40.05 21.87 0.60
CA ASN A 343 39.58 22.99 -0.19
C ASN A 343 40.05 22.96 -1.66
N GLN A 344 40.37 21.77 -2.17
CA GLN A 344 40.70 21.53 -3.59
C GLN A 344 39.52 20.83 -4.28
N PRO A 345 39.31 21.03 -5.59
CA PRO A 345 38.32 20.28 -6.35
C PRO A 345 38.54 18.77 -6.20
N PHE A 346 37.46 18.01 -6.01
CA PHE A 346 37.54 16.56 -6.08
C PHE A 346 37.86 16.07 -7.49
N THR A 347 38.53 14.92 -7.60
CA THR A 347 38.40 14.05 -8.78
C THR A 347 37.10 13.24 -8.69
N PRO A 348 36.57 12.68 -9.79
CA PRO A 348 35.37 11.84 -9.73
C PRO A 348 35.52 10.65 -8.76
N GLU A 349 36.69 10.00 -8.80
CA GLU A 349 37.05 8.86 -7.96
C GLU A 349 37.12 9.27 -6.48
N ASP A 350 37.77 10.39 -6.18
CA ASP A 350 37.87 10.91 -4.81
C ASP A 350 36.50 11.31 -4.27
N PHE A 351 35.65 11.90 -5.11
CA PHE A 351 34.30 12.27 -4.70
C PHE A 351 33.42 11.05 -4.45
N LEU A 352 33.51 10.02 -5.30
CA LEU A 352 32.81 8.76 -5.10
C LEU A 352 33.24 8.09 -3.78
N ASN A 353 34.55 8.09 -3.50
CA ASN A 353 35.06 7.57 -2.24
C ASN A 353 34.61 8.41 -1.03
N TYR A 354 34.57 9.74 -1.15
CA TYR A 354 34.03 10.63 -0.13
C TYR A 354 32.55 10.34 0.14
N PHE A 355 31.75 10.17 -0.92
CA PHE A 355 30.34 9.78 -0.81
C PHE A 355 30.20 8.44 -0.08
N ARG A 356 30.99 7.43 -0.45
CA ARG A 356 30.95 6.09 0.14
C ARG A 356 31.17 6.11 1.65
N ILE A 357 32.25 6.73 2.12
CA ILE A 357 32.58 6.74 3.56
C ILE A 357 31.68 7.68 4.38
N ASN A 358 31.02 8.65 3.74
CA ASN A 358 30.10 9.60 4.37
C ASN A 358 28.63 9.40 3.92
N ILE A 359 28.25 8.19 3.50
CA ILE A 359 26.95 7.94 2.85
C ILE A 359 25.74 8.45 3.65
N ASN A 360 25.83 8.43 4.99
CA ASN A 360 24.80 8.91 5.91
C ASN A 360 24.51 10.42 5.77
N ASP A 361 25.49 11.22 5.35
CA ASP A 361 25.27 12.64 5.09
C ASP A 361 24.40 12.85 3.86
N PHE A 362 24.44 11.90 2.94
CA PHE A 362 23.79 11.94 1.64
C PHE A 362 22.43 11.25 1.62
N VAL A 363 22.01 10.53 2.67
CA VAL A 363 20.70 9.86 2.70
C VAL A 363 19.86 10.28 3.90
N ALA A 364 18.57 9.95 3.89
CA ALA A 364 17.65 10.21 5.00
C ALA A 364 16.71 9.02 5.19
N GLY A 365 16.36 8.75 6.44
CA GLY A 365 15.45 7.66 6.81
C GLY A 365 16.14 6.33 7.10
N SER A 366 17.38 6.13 6.65
CA SER A 366 18.20 4.96 7.00
C SER A 366 19.62 5.37 7.36
N THR A 367 20.30 4.53 8.13
CA THR A 367 21.73 4.70 8.44
C THR A 367 22.53 3.48 8.01
N PHE A 368 23.77 3.71 7.59
CA PHE A 368 24.72 2.72 7.12
C PHE A 368 25.91 2.71 8.08
N SER A 369 26.25 1.54 8.60
CA SER A 369 27.37 1.35 9.51
C SER A 369 28.09 0.04 9.23
N PRO A 370 29.40 -0.07 9.51
CA PRO A 370 30.06 -1.37 9.54
C PRO A 370 29.30 -2.34 10.44
N TYR A 371 29.18 -3.60 10.00
CA TYR A 371 28.45 -4.60 10.76
C TYR A 371 29.17 -4.94 12.07
N CYS A 372 28.49 -4.71 13.20
CA CYS A 372 29.05 -4.83 14.54
C CYS A 372 28.18 -5.65 15.51
N GLU A 373 27.14 -6.33 15.02
CA GLU A 373 26.30 -7.23 15.84
C GLU A 373 27.11 -8.40 16.43
N ILE A 374 28.23 -8.74 15.76
CA ILE A 374 29.25 -9.65 16.31
C ILE A 374 30.51 -8.86 16.63
N ALA A 375 30.77 -8.69 17.93
CA ALA A 375 31.90 -7.89 18.42
C ALA A 375 33.26 -8.34 17.88
N SER A 376 33.46 -9.65 17.63
CA SER A 376 34.74 -10.19 17.15
C SER A 376 35.08 -9.81 15.70
N ILE A 377 34.12 -9.34 14.90
CA ILE A 377 34.36 -8.91 13.51
C ILE A 377 34.15 -7.41 13.30
N CYS A 378 33.62 -6.68 14.28
CA CYS A 378 33.31 -5.24 14.16
C CYS A 378 34.52 -4.40 13.72
N ASP A 379 35.68 -4.57 14.35
CA ASP A 379 36.91 -3.84 13.97
C ASP A 379 37.39 -4.24 12.57
N GLN A 380 37.23 -5.51 12.20
CA GLN A 380 37.61 -6.00 10.87
C GLN A 380 36.74 -5.37 9.78
N GLU A 381 35.41 -5.38 9.95
CA GLU A 381 34.49 -4.78 8.98
C GLU A 381 34.62 -3.26 8.92
N THR A 382 34.86 -2.61 10.07
CA THR A 382 35.14 -1.16 10.14
C THR A 382 36.41 -0.80 9.39
N ASN A 383 37.51 -1.54 9.61
CA ASN A 383 38.77 -1.29 8.93
C ASN A 383 38.66 -1.57 7.43
N LEU A 384 37.94 -2.63 7.04
CA LEU A 384 37.76 -2.98 5.64
C LEU A 384 36.93 -1.94 4.91
N TRP A 385 35.81 -1.48 5.50
CA TRP A 385 34.99 -0.40 4.94
C TRP A 385 35.77 0.90 4.77
N ASN A 386 36.61 1.27 5.73
CA ASN A 386 37.41 2.50 5.65
C ASN A 386 38.68 2.36 4.79
N SER A 387 38.97 1.17 4.25
CA SER A 387 40.15 0.94 3.44
C SER A 387 39.98 1.46 2.00
N ALA A 388 41.09 1.46 1.24
CA ALA A 388 41.10 1.74 -0.19
C ALA A 388 40.50 0.61 -1.05
N ASN A 389 40.23 -0.56 -0.46
CA ASN A 389 39.58 -1.68 -1.13
C ASN A 389 38.53 -2.31 -0.20
N PRO A 390 37.27 -1.82 -0.23
CA PRO A 390 36.22 -2.27 0.66
C PRO A 390 35.60 -3.62 0.26
N VAL A 391 36.10 -4.33 -0.77
CA VAL A 391 35.55 -5.63 -1.17
C VAL A 391 35.53 -6.59 0.02
N GLY A 392 34.35 -7.16 0.26
CA GLY A 392 34.06 -8.02 1.39
C GLY A 392 33.52 -7.29 2.62
N ALA A 393 33.60 -5.96 2.73
CA ALA A 393 33.05 -5.22 3.87
C ALA A 393 31.55 -5.48 4.01
N ILE A 394 31.13 -5.82 5.23
CA ILE A 394 29.73 -6.06 5.59
C ILE A 394 29.19 -4.81 6.28
N ILE A 395 28.07 -4.31 5.75
CA ILE A 395 27.43 -3.07 6.18
C ILE A 395 26.04 -3.39 6.71
N TYR A 396 25.79 -2.97 7.94
CA TYR A 396 24.47 -2.93 8.54
C TYR A 396 23.73 -1.68 8.08
N ILE A 397 22.46 -1.84 7.77
CA ILE A 397 21.55 -0.78 7.35
C ILE A 397 20.39 -0.76 8.34
N ASP A 398 20.29 0.31 9.13
CA ASP A 398 19.10 0.60 9.93
C ASP A 398 18.01 1.10 8.98
N ILE A 399 17.06 0.23 8.67
CA ILE A 399 15.93 0.53 7.81
C ILE A 399 14.69 0.59 8.71
N PRO A 400 13.87 1.65 8.62
CA PRO A 400 12.70 1.77 9.45
C PRO A 400 11.81 0.54 9.31
N VAL A 401 11.54 -0.12 10.45
CA VAL A 401 10.69 -1.30 10.62
C VAL A 401 11.37 -2.64 10.39
N ASP A 402 12.45 -2.73 9.61
CA ASP A 402 13.07 -4.03 9.26
C ASP A 402 14.52 -3.86 8.81
N ASP A 403 15.47 -4.17 9.67
CA ASP A 403 16.90 -3.97 9.44
C ASP A 403 17.43 -4.78 8.25
N GLY A 404 18.55 -4.34 7.68
CA GLY A 404 19.16 -5.00 6.53
C GLY A 404 20.67 -5.12 6.65
N VAL A 405 21.24 -6.16 6.06
CA VAL A 405 22.71 -6.28 5.90
C VAL A 405 23.06 -6.46 4.43
N VAL A 406 24.17 -5.84 4.02
CA VAL A 406 24.73 -5.97 2.68
C VAL A 406 26.23 -6.25 2.75
N VAL A 407 26.77 -6.85 1.70
CA VAL A 407 28.22 -7.05 1.51
C VAL A 407 28.69 -6.31 0.25
N CYS A 408 29.83 -5.61 0.35
CA CYS A 408 30.51 -5.05 -0.81
C CYS A 408 31.09 -6.20 -1.65
N SER A 409 30.41 -6.59 -2.73
CA SER A 409 30.81 -7.74 -3.55
C SER A 409 31.88 -7.40 -4.57
N GLU A 410 31.94 -6.14 -5.01
CA GLU A 410 32.91 -5.63 -5.97
C GLU A 410 33.16 -4.14 -5.71
N TYR A 411 34.36 -3.68 -6.04
CA TYR A 411 34.77 -2.27 -5.98
C TYR A 411 35.80 -1.97 -7.06
N ASN A 412 35.68 -0.81 -7.69
CA ASN A 412 36.74 -0.17 -8.45
C ASN A 412 36.67 1.36 -8.32
N SER A 413 37.45 2.08 -9.12
CA SER A 413 37.53 3.53 -9.08
C SER A 413 36.22 4.26 -9.41
N SER A 414 35.34 3.64 -10.18
CA SER A 414 34.13 4.27 -10.73
C SER A 414 32.82 3.72 -10.17
N TYR A 415 32.84 2.56 -9.51
CA TYR A 415 31.66 2.00 -8.86
C TYR A 415 31.99 0.97 -7.76
N TRP A 416 30.97 0.61 -6.99
CA TRP A 416 30.94 -0.62 -6.19
C TRP A 416 29.56 -1.27 -6.22
N TYR A 417 29.52 -2.57 -5.91
CA TYR A 417 28.29 -3.32 -5.74
C TYR A 417 28.07 -3.67 -4.28
N PHE A 418 26.84 -3.50 -3.82
CA PHE A 418 26.30 -4.17 -2.65
C PHE A 418 25.41 -5.32 -3.08
N MET A 419 25.57 -6.46 -2.40
CA MET A 419 24.63 -7.58 -2.45
C MET A 419 24.00 -7.76 -1.09
N THR A 420 22.71 -8.06 -1.06
CA THR A 420 21.94 -8.29 0.16
C THR A 420 22.37 -9.57 0.86
N LEU A 421 22.37 -9.55 2.18
CA LEU A 421 22.91 -10.60 3.03
C LEU A 421 21.93 -10.85 4.19
N GLU A 422 21.60 -12.11 4.42
CA GLU A 422 21.07 -12.58 5.70
C GLU A 422 22.24 -12.66 6.67
N ALA A 423 22.09 -12.07 7.84
CA ALA A 423 23.13 -12.08 8.86
C ALA A 423 22.53 -12.15 10.29
N PRO A 424 23.28 -12.71 11.26
CA PRO A 424 22.91 -12.69 12.67
C PRO A 424 22.53 -11.28 13.16
N GLY A 425 21.59 -11.18 14.10
CA GLY A 425 21.16 -9.90 14.67
C GLY A 425 20.22 -9.07 13.78
N ALA A 426 20.34 -9.14 12.45
CA ALA A 426 19.46 -8.46 11.49
C ALA A 426 18.44 -9.40 10.82
N GLY A 427 18.78 -10.68 10.66
CA GLY A 427 17.96 -11.65 9.91
C GLY A 427 18.05 -11.41 8.40
N ASN A 428 16.95 -11.73 7.69
CA ASN A 428 16.85 -11.52 6.24
C ASN A 428 16.76 -10.03 5.91
N HIS A 429 17.54 -9.58 4.95
CA HIS A 429 17.33 -8.29 4.32
C HIS A 429 15.91 -8.25 3.68
N PRO A 430 15.14 -7.14 3.81
CA PRO A 430 13.75 -7.06 3.34
C PRO A 430 13.57 -7.32 1.83
N VAL A 431 14.63 -7.05 1.07
CA VAL A 431 14.77 -7.33 -0.35
C VAL A 431 16.04 -8.12 -0.63
N SER A 432 16.06 -8.88 -1.72
CA SER A 432 17.18 -9.67 -2.21
C SER A 432 17.61 -9.15 -3.59
N GLY A 433 18.91 -8.94 -3.81
CA GLY A 433 19.42 -8.47 -5.10
C GLY A 433 20.76 -7.74 -5.01
N THR A 434 21.02 -6.91 -6.02
CA THR A 434 22.27 -6.17 -6.17
C THR A 434 21.99 -4.69 -6.37
N ARG A 435 22.76 -3.84 -5.70
CA ARG A 435 22.72 -2.37 -5.88
C ARG A 435 24.11 -1.83 -6.20
N GLN A 436 24.20 -1.09 -7.29
CA GLN A 436 25.39 -0.38 -7.73
C GLN A 436 25.36 1.07 -7.26
N PHE A 437 26.52 1.55 -6.84
CA PHE A 437 26.78 2.96 -6.60
C PHE A 437 27.98 3.35 -7.45
N GLY A 438 27.94 4.50 -8.10
CA GLY A 438 29.04 4.87 -8.98
C GLY A 438 28.87 6.22 -9.64
N PHE A 439 29.75 6.46 -10.61
CA PHE A 439 29.59 7.53 -11.57
C PHE A 439 29.89 7.06 -12.99
N GLU A 440 29.30 7.74 -13.96
CA GLU A 440 29.57 7.58 -15.39
C GLU A 440 29.78 8.97 -16.02
N SER A 441 30.66 9.09 -17.00
CA SER A 441 30.81 10.36 -17.74
C SER A 441 29.60 10.55 -18.64
N ASP A 442 29.09 11.79 -18.71
CA ASP A 442 27.97 12.14 -19.59
C ASP A 442 28.40 12.54 -21.02
N GLY A 443 29.69 12.46 -21.31
CA GLY A 443 30.28 12.80 -22.61
C GLY A 443 30.54 14.29 -22.84
N ASN A 444 30.13 15.18 -21.93
CA ASN A 444 30.31 16.64 -22.01
C ASN A 444 31.20 17.17 -20.87
N GLU A 445 32.21 16.39 -20.46
CA GLU A 445 33.09 16.67 -19.30
C GLU A 445 32.37 16.63 -17.94
N GLY A 446 31.08 16.31 -17.91
CA GLY A 446 30.29 16.09 -16.70
C GLY A 446 30.19 14.62 -16.32
N TYR A 447 29.56 14.39 -15.16
CA TYR A 447 29.40 13.07 -14.56
C TYR A 447 27.98 12.87 -14.04
N ASN A 448 27.42 11.68 -14.23
CA ASN A 448 26.23 11.25 -13.51
C ASN A 448 26.66 10.40 -12.32
N PHE A 449 26.50 10.92 -11.11
CA PHE A 449 26.64 10.13 -9.88
C PHE A 449 25.32 9.45 -9.58
N PHE A 450 25.33 8.14 -9.35
CA PHE A 450 24.11 7.35 -9.35
C PHE A 450 24.07 6.26 -8.28
N VAL A 451 22.83 5.85 -7.99
CA VAL A 451 22.46 4.59 -7.35
C VAL A 451 21.56 3.83 -8.31
N ARG A 452 21.90 2.57 -8.60
CA ARG A 452 21.14 1.68 -9.49
C ARG A 452 20.86 0.36 -8.79
N GLY A 453 19.61 -0.06 -8.69
CA GLY A 453 19.21 -1.30 -8.01
C GLY A 453 18.48 -2.28 -8.92
N VAL A 454 18.75 -3.57 -8.73
CA VAL A 454 17.85 -4.65 -9.15
C VAL A 454 17.62 -5.58 -7.97
N ASP A 455 16.42 -5.50 -7.38
CA ASP A 455 16.06 -6.25 -6.17
C ASP A 455 14.60 -6.73 -6.18
N ARG A 456 14.31 -7.72 -5.35
CA ARG A 456 12.97 -8.31 -5.16
C ARG A 456 12.72 -8.47 -3.67
N PHE A 457 11.48 -8.36 -3.21
CA PHE A 457 11.19 -8.70 -1.82
C PHE A 457 11.57 -10.15 -1.51
N ASP A 458 12.22 -10.38 -0.38
CA ASP A 458 12.61 -11.74 0.05
C ASP A 458 11.35 -12.61 0.30
N SER A 459 10.26 -11.96 0.73
CA SER A 459 8.98 -12.59 1.03
C SER A 459 7.81 -11.92 0.31
N ASN A 460 6.98 -12.73 -0.35
CA ASN A 460 5.69 -12.30 -0.92
C ASN A 460 4.76 -11.68 0.12
N ILE A 461 4.84 -12.11 1.37
CA ILE A 461 4.02 -11.53 2.44
C ILE A 461 4.49 -10.11 2.73
N MET A 462 5.80 -9.89 2.79
CA MET A 462 6.39 -8.57 3.03
C MET A 462 6.13 -7.63 1.86
N GLU A 463 6.24 -8.12 0.62
CA GLU A 463 5.87 -7.37 -0.58
C GLU A 463 4.42 -6.89 -0.54
N ASN A 464 3.47 -7.78 -0.22
CA ASN A 464 2.05 -7.43 -0.17
C ASN A 464 1.74 -6.43 0.96
N VAL A 465 2.41 -6.57 2.12
CA VAL A 465 2.30 -5.61 3.21
C VAL A 465 2.86 -4.24 2.80
N ALA A 466 4.02 -4.22 2.14
CA ALA A 466 4.62 -2.99 1.64
C ALA A 466 3.74 -2.34 0.57
N TYR A 467 3.23 -3.12 -0.38
CA TYR A 467 2.30 -2.67 -1.43
C TYR A 467 1.06 -2.01 -0.82
N ALA A 468 0.47 -2.62 0.21
CA ALA A 468 -0.68 -2.05 0.91
C ALA A 468 -0.33 -0.77 1.67
N ARG A 469 0.80 -0.75 2.39
CA ARG A 469 1.26 0.41 3.16
C ARG A 469 1.58 1.61 2.28
N PHE A 470 2.16 1.38 1.10
CA PHE A 470 2.69 2.41 0.22
C PHE A 470 1.86 2.61 -1.04
N VAL A 471 0.55 2.37 -0.95
CA VAL A 471 -0.43 2.76 -1.96
C VAL A 471 -0.12 2.19 -3.36
N GLY A 472 0.25 0.91 -3.38
CA GLY A 472 0.53 0.18 -4.62
C GLY A 472 1.97 0.28 -5.12
N ASN A 473 2.86 0.93 -4.38
CA ASN A 473 4.29 0.87 -4.65
C ASN A 473 5.03 0.23 -3.46
N PRO A 474 5.31 -1.09 -3.49
CA PRO A 474 5.96 -1.77 -2.38
C PRO A 474 7.39 -1.25 -2.11
N PHE A 475 7.99 -0.52 -3.06
CA PHE A 475 9.33 0.04 -2.95
C PHE A 475 9.35 1.54 -2.57
N ALA A 476 8.21 2.16 -2.22
CA ALA A 476 8.18 3.61 -1.97
C ALA A 476 9.12 4.06 -0.83
N GLY A 477 9.38 3.20 0.17
CA GLY A 477 10.38 3.46 1.21
C GLY A 477 11.78 3.59 0.63
N ALA A 478 12.19 2.65 -0.23
CA ALA A 478 13.45 2.69 -0.95
C ALA A 478 13.51 3.88 -1.92
N ASP A 479 12.42 4.16 -2.66
CA ASP A 479 12.35 5.31 -3.55
C ASP A 479 12.57 6.63 -2.81
N ASN A 480 12.00 6.77 -1.60
CA ASN A 480 12.20 7.96 -0.77
C ASN A 480 13.64 8.09 -0.27
N LEU A 481 14.26 6.97 0.14
CA LEU A 481 15.67 6.93 0.51
C LEU A 481 16.55 7.42 -0.64
N TRP A 482 16.35 6.90 -1.85
CA TRP A 482 17.19 7.25 -2.99
C TRP A 482 16.87 8.62 -3.62
N LYS A 483 15.64 9.12 -3.50
CA LYS A 483 15.33 10.54 -3.78
C LYS A 483 16.03 11.49 -2.79
N SER A 484 16.18 11.06 -1.53
CA SER A 484 16.94 11.84 -0.54
C SER A 484 18.43 11.89 -0.90
N PHE A 485 18.99 10.79 -1.43
CA PHE A 485 20.31 10.76 -2.05
C PHE A 485 20.48 11.85 -3.11
N GLN A 486 19.58 11.90 -4.09
CA GLN A 486 19.68 12.90 -5.15
C GLN A 486 19.65 14.32 -4.61
N THR A 487 18.71 14.59 -3.69
CA THR A 487 18.53 15.92 -3.10
C THR A 487 19.76 16.35 -2.29
N LYS A 488 20.25 15.49 -1.40
CA LYS A 488 21.37 15.81 -0.52
C LYS A 488 22.70 15.87 -1.26
N LEU A 489 22.95 14.97 -2.22
CA LEU A 489 24.14 15.02 -3.06
C LEU A 489 24.16 16.31 -3.89
N ASN A 490 23.05 16.65 -4.53
CA ASN A 490 22.92 17.91 -5.27
C ASN A 490 23.16 19.15 -4.38
N ASN A 491 22.61 19.15 -3.17
CA ASN A 491 22.81 20.24 -2.21
C ASN A 491 24.27 20.33 -1.77
N PHE A 492 24.92 19.21 -1.47
CA PHE A 492 26.34 19.19 -1.11
C PHE A 492 27.19 19.76 -2.24
N ILE A 493 26.97 19.32 -3.48
CA ILE A 493 27.75 19.79 -4.63
C ILE A 493 27.63 21.30 -4.80
N ASN A 494 26.39 21.81 -4.88
CA ASN A 494 26.13 23.23 -5.13
C ASN A 494 26.58 24.14 -3.97
N THR A 495 26.61 23.64 -2.73
CA THR A 495 27.09 24.42 -1.57
C THR A 495 28.61 24.38 -1.40
N ASN A 496 29.30 23.45 -2.05
CA ASN A 496 30.76 23.28 -1.97
C ASN A 496 31.50 23.69 -3.26
N GLY A 497 30.94 24.63 -4.03
CA GLY A 497 31.60 25.23 -5.19
C GLY A 497 31.51 24.41 -6.49
N GLY A 498 30.75 23.32 -6.50
CA GLY A 498 30.40 22.59 -7.72
C GLY A 498 29.09 23.08 -8.35
N SER A 499 28.65 22.40 -9.40
CA SER A 499 27.35 22.63 -10.04
C SER A 499 26.72 21.30 -10.44
N SER A 500 25.47 21.10 -10.04
CA SER A 500 24.71 19.88 -10.34
C SER A 500 23.21 20.12 -10.42
N PHE A 501 22.49 19.14 -10.97
CA PHE A 501 21.03 19.07 -10.93
C PHE A 501 20.53 17.63 -10.80
N VAL A 502 19.38 17.48 -10.15
CA VAL A 502 18.72 16.19 -9.93
C VAL A 502 18.06 15.71 -11.22
N GLN A 503 18.36 14.47 -11.63
CA GLN A 503 17.66 13.82 -12.74
C GLN A 503 16.35 13.18 -12.27
N PRO A 504 15.30 13.12 -13.10
CA PRO A 504 14.12 12.31 -12.78
C PRO A 504 14.51 10.85 -12.53
N PRO A 505 14.06 10.22 -11.43
CA PRO A 505 14.28 8.80 -11.22
C PRO A 505 13.70 7.96 -12.34
N THR A 506 14.40 6.89 -12.71
CA THR A 506 13.87 5.85 -13.58
C THR A 506 13.54 4.63 -12.74
N THR A 507 12.29 4.16 -12.81
CA THR A 507 11.80 3.05 -12.01
C THR A 507 10.95 2.12 -12.87
N TYR A 508 11.33 0.86 -12.98
CA TYR A 508 10.54 -0.21 -13.59
C TYR A 508 10.18 -1.25 -12.53
N ARG A 509 8.97 -1.81 -12.63
CA ARG A 509 8.43 -2.77 -11.67
C ARG A 509 7.88 -4.03 -12.37
N PRO A 510 8.64 -4.69 -13.27
CA PRO A 510 8.10 -5.80 -14.06
C PRO A 510 7.83 -7.03 -13.19
N ASP A 511 6.91 -7.86 -13.69
CA ASP A 511 6.64 -9.18 -13.15
C ASP A 511 7.90 -10.06 -13.23
N TRP A 512 8.26 -10.69 -12.11
CA TRP A 512 9.44 -11.51 -12.01
C TRP A 512 9.39 -12.75 -12.91
N GLU A 513 8.24 -13.41 -13.04
CA GLU A 513 8.12 -14.60 -13.88
C GLU A 513 8.49 -14.27 -15.34
N LYS A 514 8.05 -13.10 -15.80
CA LYS A 514 8.40 -12.58 -17.13
C LYS A 514 9.90 -12.29 -17.25
N VAL A 515 10.49 -11.60 -16.28
CA VAL A 515 11.93 -11.28 -16.26
C VAL A 515 12.77 -12.56 -16.21
N ASP A 516 12.45 -13.50 -15.33
CA ASP A 516 13.13 -14.78 -15.18
C ASP A 516 13.15 -15.60 -16.48
N GLN A 517 12.00 -15.66 -17.18
CA GLN A 517 11.91 -16.34 -18.47
C GLN A 517 12.79 -15.69 -19.55
N VAL A 518 12.94 -14.36 -19.54
CA VAL A 518 13.85 -13.65 -20.45
C VAL A 518 15.32 -13.89 -20.08
N LEU A 519 15.66 -13.79 -18.79
CA LEU A 519 17.04 -14.03 -18.31
C LEU A 519 17.52 -15.47 -18.57
N LYS A 520 16.61 -16.45 -18.56
CA LYS A 520 16.88 -17.85 -18.91
C LYS A 520 16.90 -18.12 -20.42
N GLY A 521 16.61 -17.12 -21.25
CA GLY A 521 16.54 -17.27 -22.71
C GLY A 521 15.30 -18.04 -23.21
N ASN A 522 14.30 -18.25 -22.35
CA ASN A 522 13.04 -18.91 -22.71
C ASN A 522 12.06 -17.97 -23.42
N ARG A 523 12.26 -16.66 -23.28
CA ARG A 523 11.52 -15.60 -23.97
C ARG A 523 12.49 -14.60 -24.60
N PRO A 524 12.12 -13.96 -25.73
CA PRO A 524 12.94 -12.90 -26.31
C PRO A 524 12.92 -11.66 -25.42
N ILE A 525 13.99 -10.87 -25.47
CA ILE A 525 14.09 -9.60 -24.74
C ILE A 525 12.99 -8.61 -25.11
N SER A 526 12.42 -8.73 -26.33
CA SER A 526 11.23 -8.00 -26.81
C SER A 526 10.03 -8.11 -25.88
N ASP A 527 9.89 -9.23 -25.16
CA ASP A 527 8.78 -9.41 -24.23
C ASP A 527 8.82 -8.38 -23.10
N LEU A 528 9.97 -7.83 -22.72
CA LEU A 528 10.08 -6.75 -21.71
C LEU A 528 9.70 -5.35 -22.24
N GLY A 529 8.99 -5.30 -23.39
CA GLY A 529 8.53 -4.08 -24.03
C GLY A 529 9.53 -3.51 -25.05
N CYS A 530 10.33 -4.39 -25.65
CA CYS A 530 11.27 -4.06 -26.71
C CYS A 530 10.63 -4.34 -28.08
N ASN A 531 9.72 -3.46 -28.50
CA ASN A 531 9.06 -3.53 -29.81
C ASN A 531 9.47 -2.40 -30.74
#